data_AF-A0A2A3H1W8-F1
#
_entry.id   AF-A0A2A3H1W8-F1
#
_cell.length_a   1.000
_cell.length_b   1.000
_cell.length_c   1.000
_cell.angle_alpha   90.00
_cell.angle_beta   90.00
_cell.angle_gamma   90.00
#
_symmetry.space_group_name_H-M   'P 1'
#
loop_
_entity.id
_entity.type
_entity.pdbx_description
1 polymer ?
#
loop_
_entity_poly.entity_id
_entity_poly.type
_entity_poly.pdbx_seq_one_letter_code
_entity_poly.pdbx_strand_id
1 'polypeptide(L)'
;MAFGAEELRVLRRALALALQPSPASAEDVQDCLRLAESVDEAAREGARLRAFLLADLGRYRAALPGSVAGYLALLEEVLVAGYRPVPDDLAALRALRGNPAAAALLDRCRTLAEQDVRTRLAGRAAPVVPQSRTRLLALPGGRAADEPAKKPAERPAAAPKPQSPDRSPRPGRPIPTPGEVFPPRRKPTPPPANPPQQLAAG
;
A
#
# COMPACT_ATOMS: atom_id res chain seq x y z
N MET A 1 -11.51 6.77 -8.79
CA MET A 1 -12.84 6.48 -8.21
C MET A 1 -13.77 7.62 -8.58
N ALA A 2 -15.02 7.31 -8.91
CA ALA A 2 -16.07 8.32 -9.10
C ALA A 2 -17.16 8.05 -8.06
N PHE A 3 -17.64 9.12 -7.41
CA PHE A 3 -18.71 9.01 -6.42
C PHE A 3 -20.07 9.01 -7.10
N GLY A 4 -20.97 8.15 -6.62
CA GLY A 4 -22.38 8.17 -6.97
C GLY A 4 -23.14 9.32 -6.31
N ALA A 5 -24.36 9.60 -6.78
CA ALA A 5 -25.19 10.67 -6.24
C ALA A 5 -25.47 10.50 -4.73
N GLU A 6 -25.65 9.26 -4.26
CA GLU A 6 -25.92 8.99 -2.85
C GLU A 6 -24.69 9.20 -1.97
N GLU A 7 -23.54 8.67 -2.40
CA GLU A 7 -22.26 8.86 -1.73
C GLU A 7 -21.92 10.36 -1.60
N LEU A 8 -22.22 11.15 -2.62
CA LEU A 8 -22.05 12.61 -2.59
C LEU A 8 -23.00 13.29 -1.59
N ARG A 9 -24.23 12.81 -1.42
CA ARG A 9 -25.15 13.34 -0.40
C ARG A 9 -24.65 13.04 1.00
N VAL A 10 -24.19 11.81 1.25
CA VAL A 10 -23.59 11.40 2.53
C VAL A 10 -22.33 12.23 2.81
N LEU A 11 -21.43 12.38 1.83
CA LEU A 11 -20.22 13.18 1.97
C LEU A 11 -20.53 14.65 2.29
N ARG A 12 -21.48 15.27 1.58
CA ARG A 12 -21.89 16.66 1.82
C ARG A 12 -22.42 16.83 3.24
N ARG A 13 -23.20 15.87 3.74
CA ARG A 13 -23.74 15.88 5.09
C ARG A 13 -22.65 15.71 6.15
N ALA A 14 -21.75 14.76 5.94
CA ALA A 14 -20.58 14.55 6.80
C ALA A 14 -19.72 15.82 6.91
N LEU A 15 -19.49 16.50 5.79
CA LEU A 15 -18.76 17.78 5.76
C LEU A 15 -19.52 18.89 6.49
N ALA A 16 -20.84 18.97 6.35
CA ALA A 16 -21.64 19.94 7.10
C ALA A 16 -21.54 19.72 8.62
N LEU A 17 -21.59 18.47 9.07
CA LEU A 17 -21.39 18.09 10.48
C LEU A 17 -19.97 18.41 10.97
N ALA A 18 -18.95 18.21 10.12
CA ALA A 18 -17.57 18.53 10.47
C ALA A 18 -17.32 20.04 10.60
N LEU A 19 -17.98 20.86 9.76
CA LEU A 19 -17.88 22.32 9.80
C LEU A 19 -18.74 22.94 10.91
N GLN A 20 -19.88 22.33 11.22
CA GLN A 20 -20.83 22.78 12.25
C GLN A 20 -21.23 21.59 13.12
N PRO A 21 -20.45 21.31 14.19
CA PRO A 21 -20.69 20.16 15.04
C PRO A 21 -22.08 20.21 15.67
N SER A 22 -22.92 19.25 15.31
CA SER A 22 -24.23 19.01 15.92
C SER A 22 -24.37 17.50 16.13
N PRO A 23 -25.23 17.04 17.07
CA PRO A 23 -25.44 15.62 17.27
C PRO A 23 -25.95 14.96 15.98
N ALA A 24 -25.19 14.02 15.45
CA ALA A 24 -25.56 13.24 14.29
C ALA A 24 -26.52 12.11 14.68
N SER A 25 -27.46 11.76 13.79
CA SER A 25 -28.31 10.59 14.00
C SER A 25 -27.50 9.30 13.86
N ALA A 26 -27.98 8.20 14.46
CA ALA A 26 -27.33 6.89 14.33
C ALA A 26 -27.27 6.42 12.85
N GLU A 27 -28.27 6.79 12.05
CA GLU A 27 -28.30 6.50 10.61
C GLU A 27 -27.21 7.28 9.87
N ASP A 28 -27.08 8.59 10.11
CA ASP A 28 -26.05 9.42 9.47
C ASP A 28 -24.63 8.91 9.81
N VAL A 29 -24.41 8.47 11.07
CA VAL A 29 -23.14 7.86 11.49
C VAL A 29 -22.89 6.57 10.73
N GLN A 30 -23.89 5.69 10.63
CA GLN A 30 -23.74 4.42 9.92
C GLN A 30 -23.49 4.63 8.42
N ASP A 31 -24.17 5.59 7.80
CA ASP A 31 -23.95 5.94 6.39
C ASP A 31 -22.53 6.46 6.15
N CYS A 32 -22.01 7.29 7.05
CA CYS A 32 -20.63 7.76 7.00
C CYS A 32 -19.62 6.60 7.13
N LEU A 33 -19.87 5.65 8.03
CA LEU A 33 -19.02 4.47 8.18
C LEU A 33 -19.03 3.59 6.93
N ARG A 34 -20.21 3.33 6.34
CA ARG A 34 -20.31 2.57 5.09
C ARG A 34 -19.59 3.28 3.93
N LEU A 35 -19.71 4.61 3.85
CA LEU A 35 -18.99 5.39 2.84
C LEU A 35 -17.46 5.35 3.08
N ALA A 36 -17.00 5.41 4.32
CA ALA A 36 -15.58 5.29 4.65
C ALA A 36 -15.04 3.91 4.23
N GLU A 37 -15.77 2.83 4.55
CA GLU A 37 -15.41 1.47 4.13
C GLU A 37 -15.35 1.32 2.60
N SER A 38 -16.28 1.93 1.84
CA SER A 38 -16.26 1.86 0.38
C SER A 38 -15.07 2.64 -0.22
N VAL A 39 -14.73 3.79 0.35
CA VAL A 39 -13.55 4.58 -0.04
C VAL A 39 -12.26 3.82 0.29
N ASP A 40 -12.17 3.21 1.46
CA ASP A 40 -11.01 2.42 1.87
C ASP A 40 -10.84 1.17 1.00
N GLU A 41 -11.93 0.50 0.61
CA GLU A 41 -11.87 -0.61 -0.33
C GLU A 41 -11.42 -0.14 -1.72
N ALA A 42 -11.99 0.95 -2.23
CA ALA A 42 -11.57 1.52 -3.51
C ALA A 42 -10.10 1.96 -3.50
N ALA A 43 -9.60 2.49 -2.38
CA ALA A 43 -8.20 2.84 -2.21
C ALA A 43 -7.30 1.60 -2.20
N ARG A 44 -7.70 0.54 -1.48
CA ARG A 44 -6.99 -0.75 -1.47
C ARG A 44 -6.95 -1.38 -2.86
N GLU A 45 -8.06 -1.37 -3.58
CA GLU A 45 -8.12 -1.89 -4.95
C GLU A 45 -7.27 -1.05 -5.91
N GLY A 46 -7.33 0.27 -5.80
CA GLY A 46 -6.47 1.17 -6.56
C GLY A 46 -4.97 0.88 -6.31
N ALA A 47 -4.59 0.59 -5.06
CA ALA A 47 -3.23 0.20 -4.72
C ALA A 47 -2.85 -1.16 -5.33
N ARG A 48 -3.76 -2.14 -5.35
CA ARG A 48 -3.56 -3.45 -6.00
C ARG A 48 -3.33 -3.29 -7.51
N LEU A 49 -4.19 -2.54 -8.21
CA LEU A 49 -4.05 -2.25 -9.64
C LEU A 49 -2.73 -1.53 -9.94
N ARG A 50 -2.37 -0.52 -9.13
CA ARG A 50 -1.11 0.20 -9.28
C ARG A 50 0.10 -0.71 -9.08
N ALA A 51 0.08 -1.60 -8.10
CA ALA A 51 1.15 -2.56 -7.87
C ALA A 51 1.35 -3.49 -9.08
N PHE A 52 0.25 -3.94 -9.70
CA PHE A 52 0.29 -4.72 -10.94
C PHE A 52 0.92 -3.91 -12.10
N LEU A 53 0.48 -2.68 -12.36
CA LEU A 53 1.05 -1.83 -13.42
C LEU A 53 2.55 -1.55 -13.21
N LEU A 54 2.99 -1.34 -11.97
CA LEU A 54 4.41 -1.13 -11.67
C LEU A 54 5.25 -2.39 -11.84
N ALA A 55 4.70 -3.56 -11.52
CA ALA A 55 5.34 -4.82 -11.84
C ALA A 55 5.49 -5.00 -13.36
N ASP A 56 4.45 -4.65 -14.12
CA ASP A 56 4.45 -4.72 -15.58
C ASP A 56 5.44 -3.76 -16.21
N LEU A 57 5.56 -2.55 -15.66
CA LEU A 57 6.60 -1.60 -16.06
C LEU A 57 8.00 -2.21 -15.89
N GLY A 58 8.25 -2.88 -14.76
CA GLY A 58 9.50 -3.61 -14.53
C GLY A 58 9.74 -4.73 -15.55
N ARG A 59 8.69 -5.51 -15.88
CA ARG A 59 8.75 -6.57 -16.90
C ARG A 59 9.06 -6.02 -18.29
N TYR A 60 8.38 -4.94 -18.70
CA TYR A 60 8.67 -4.27 -19.97
C TYR A 60 10.08 -3.70 -19.98
N ARG A 61 10.53 -3.06 -18.90
CA ARG A 61 11.90 -2.54 -18.80
C ARG A 61 12.95 -3.64 -18.96
N ALA A 62 12.75 -4.79 -18.34
CA ALA A 62 13.65 -5.94 -18.45
C ALA A 62 13.69 -6.57 -19.85
N ALA A 63 12.63 -6.42 -20.64
CA ALA A 63 12.53 -6.94 -22.00
C ALA A 63 13.07 -5.98 -23.08
N LEU A 64 13.68 -4.85 -22.69
CA LEU A 64 14.26 -3.91 -23.65
C LEU A 64 15.47 -4.54 -24.39
N PRO A 65 15.66 -4.22 -25.68
CA PRO A 65 14.91 -3.25 -26.49
C PRO A 65 13.62 -3.82 -27.12
N GLY A 66 13.29 -5.10 -26.97
CA GLY A 66 12.13 -5.71 -27.64
C GLY A 66 10.75 -5.13 -27.26
N SER A 67 10.69 -4.42 -26.13
CA SER A 67 9.47 -3.87 -25.53
C SER A 67 9.35 -2.35 -25.58
N VAL A 68 10.18 -1.63 -26.37
CA VAL A 68 10.24 -0.15 -26.34
C VAL A 68 8.86 0.50 -26.35
N ALA A 69 8.00 0.12 -27.30
CA ALA A 69 6.68 0.72 -27.45
C ALA A 69 5.81 0.55 -26.19
N GLY A 70 5.76 -0.67 -25.64
CA GLY A 70 5.00 -0.97 -24.41
C GLY A 70 5.59 -0.29 -23.18
N TYR A 71 6.92 -0.25 -23.06
CA TYR A 71 7.59 0.42 -21.97
C TYR A 71 7.31 1.94 -21.97
N LEU A 72 7.44 2.61 -23.11
CA LEU A 72 7.22 4.06 -23.19
C LEU A 72 5.75 4.45 -22.93
N ALA A 73 4.80 3.70 -23.51
CA ALA A 73 3.38 3.94 -23.31
C ALA A 73 2.98 3.75 -21.84
N LEU A 74 3.40 2.64 -21.23
CA LEU A 74 3.09 2.36 -19.83
C LEU A 74 3.79 3.35 -18.89
N LEU A 75 5.03 3.73 -19.18
CA LEU A 75 5.74 4.74 -18.39
C LEU A 75 4.98 6.07 -18.40
N GLU A 76 4.49 6.52 -19.57
CA GLU A 76 3.71 7.74 -19.67
C GLU A 76 2.43 7.69 -18.82
N GLU A 77 1.70 6.58 -18.89
CA GLU A 77 0.48 6.34 -18.12
C GLU A 77 0.74 6.43 -16.61
N VAL A 78 1.74 5.70 -16.12
CA VAL A 78 2.02 5.69 -14.67
C VAL A 78 2.56 7.04 -14.19
N LEU A 79 3.25 7.81 -15.04
CA LEU A 79 3.71 9.18 -14.70
C LEU A 79 2.53 10.14 -14.53
N VAL A 80 1.47 10.02 -15.34
CA VAL A 80 0.22 10.78 -15.15
C VAL A 80 -0.44 10.38 -13.83
N ALA A 81 -0.35 9.10 -13.44
CA ALA A 81 -0.81 8.60 -12.14
C ALA A 81 0.13 8.93 -10.94
N GLY A 82 1.13 9.80 -11.12
CA GLY A 82 2.01 10.27 -10.05
C GLY A 82 3.12 9.29 -9.67
N TYR A 83 3.48 8.34 -10.55
CA TYR A 83 4.70 7.54 -10.39
C TYR A 83 5.94 8.44 -10.38
N ARG A 84 6.90 8.11 -9.51
CA ARG A 84 8.21 8.76 -9.44
C ARG A 84 9.22 7.88 -10.16
N PRO A 85 9.83 8.32 -11.27
CA PRO A 85 10.79 7.54 -12.01
C PRO A 85 11.96 7.10 -11.13
N VAL A 86 12.35 5.83 -11.21
CA VAL A 86 13.54 5.30 -10.52
C VAL A 86 14.80 5.45 -11.40
N PRO A 87 16.01 5.31 -10.84
CA PRO A 87 17.24 5.40 -11.62
C PRO A 87 17.29 4.47 -12.83
N ASP A 88 16.73 3.25 -12.70
CA ASP A 88 16.63 2.30 -13.80
C ASP A 88 15.77 2.81 -14.95
N ASP A 89 14.70 3.56 -14.67
CA ASP A 89 13.85 4.13 -15.71
C ASP A 89 14.63 5.19 -16.51
N LEU A 90 15.41 6.01 -15.81
CA LEU A 90 16.30 6.99 -16.44
C LEU A 90 17.43 6.31 -17.22
N ALA A 91 17.95 5.19 -16.74
CA ALA A 91 18.95 4.41 -17.45
C ALA A 91 18.37 3.79 -18.74
N ALA A 92 17.18 3.20 -18.65
CA ALA A 92 16.46 2.64 -19.78
C ALA A 92 16.17 3.71 -20.85
N LEU A 93 15.65 4.87 -20.46
CA LEU A 93 15.40 5.98 -21.39
C LEU A 93 16.69 6.50 -22.03
N ARG A 94 17.80 6.57 -21.29
CA ARG A 94 19.12 6.94 -21.83
C ARG A 94 19.73 5.87 -22.74
N ALA A 95 19.31 4.61 -22.64
CA ALA A 95 19.76 3.54 -23.52
C ALA A 95 19.01 3.56 -24.86
N LEU A 96 17.78 4.08 -24.88
CA LEU A 96 16.91 4.23 -26.05
C LEU A 96 17.24 5.49 -26.88
N ARG A 97 18.53 5.84 -27.00
CA ARG A 97 18.97 7.04 -27.73
C ARG A 97 18.55 6.95 -29.20
N GLY A 98 18.05 8.05 -29.74
CA GLY A 98 17.54 8.14 -31.11
C GLY A 98 16.01 7.97 -31.21
N ASN A 99 15.33 7.57 -30.14
CA ASN A 99 13.87 7.61 -30.09
C ASN A 99 13.38 8.96 -29.53
N PRO A 100 12.60 9.75 -30.29
CA PRO A 100 12.15 11.07 -29.84
C PRO A 100 11.17 11.02 -28.66
N ALA A 101 10.33 9.99 -28.59
CA ALA A 101 9.41 9.78 -27.46
C ALA A 101 10.17 9.45 -26.16
N ALA A 102 11.21 8.61 -26.25
CA ALA A 102 12.08 8.33 -25.12
C ALA A 102 12.83 9.58 -24.64
N ALA A 103 13.28 10.44 -25.55
CA ALA A 103 13.92 11.71 -25.22
C ALA A 103 12.96 12.67 -24.49
N ALA A 104 11.74 12.85 -25.00
CA ALA A 104 10.73 13.67 -24.35
C ALA A 104 10.36 13.16 -22.95
N LEU A 105 10.18 11.84 -22.79
CA LEU A 105 9.93 11.22 -21.49
C LEU A 105 11.13 11.39 -20.54
N LEU A 106 12.36 11.31 -21.03
CA LEU A 106 13.56 11.52 -20.20
C LEU A 106 13.59 12.93 -19.61
N ASP A 107 13.28 13.96 -20.41
CA ASP A 107 13.28 15.35 -19.94
C ASP A 107 12.16 15.62 -18.92
N ARG A 108 10.98 15.02 -19.14
CA ARG A 108 9.89 15.05 -18.16
C ARG A 108 10.30 14.34 -16.85
N CYS A 109 10.90 13.15 -16.94
CA CYS A 109 11.34 12.39 -15.77
C CYS A 109 12.42 13.13 -14.97
N ARG A 110 13.37 13.81 -15.63
CA ARG A 110 14.38 14.65 -14.99
C ARG A 110 13.75 15.79 -14.19
N THR A 111 12.80 16.50 -14.79
CA THR A 111 12.07 17.58 -14.12
C THR A 111 11.34 17.08 -12.86
N LEU A 112 10.68 15.92 -12.96
CA LEU A 112 10.00 15.30 -11.82
C LEU A 112 10.97 14.85 -10.73
N ALA A 113 12.13 14.31 -11.09
CA ALA A 113 13.17 13.89 -10.15
C ALA A 113 13.78 15.10 -9.42
N GLU A 114 14.04 16.19 -10.13
CA GLU A 114 14.53 17.43 -9.51
C GLU A 114 13.52 18.01 -8.53
N GLN A 115 12.24 18.07 -8.91
CA GLN A 115 11.17 18.52 -8.03
C GLN A 115 11.09 17.66 -6.75
N ASP A 116 11.23 16.33 -6.90
CA ASP A 116 11.21 15.39 -5.78
C ASP A 116 12.44 15.52 -4.86
N VAL A 117 13.60 15.90 -5.40
CA VAL A 117 14.79 16.24 -4.58
C VAL A 117 14.57 17.57 -3.85
N ARG A 118 14.03 18.60 -4.53
CA ARG A 118 13.74 19.90 -3.93
C ARG A 118 12.73 19.79 -2.79
N THR A 119 11.64 19.05 -2.96
CA THR A 119 10.64 18.82 -1.89
C THR A 119 11.23 18.09 -0.70
N ARG A 120 12.06 17.06 -0.93
CA ARG A 120 12.76 16.34 0.16
C ARG A 120 13.75 17.22 0.91
N LEU A 121 14.46 18.09 0.21
CA LEU A 121 15.38 19.03 0.85
C LEU A 121 14.62 20.08 1.69
N ALA A 122 13.53 20.63 1.14
CA ALA A 122 12.68 21.58 1.86
C ALA A 122 12.02 20.96 3.11
N GLY A 123 11.53 19.72 3.01
CA GLY A 123 10.94 19.00 4.14
C GLY A 123 11.93 18.63 5.25
N ARG A 124 13.22 18.48 4.93
CA ARG A 124 14.29 18.27 5.93
C ARG A 124 14.72 19.56 6.64
N ALA A 125 14.47 20.71 6.03
CA ALA A 125 14.86 22.01 6.57
C ALA A 125 13.84 22.58 7.57
N ALA A 126 12.62 22.06 7.63
CA ALA A 126 11.57 22.55 8.52
C ALA A 126 11.27 21.54 9.64
N PRO A 127 11.45 21.89 10.94
CA PRO A 127 10.86 21.09 12.00
C PRO A 127 9.33 21.21 11.85
N VAL A 128 8.67 20.08 11.60
CA VAL A 128 7.20 19.97 11.63
C VAL A 128 6.78 20.05 13.09
N VAL A 129 6.78 21.27 13.63
CA VAL A 129 6.04 21.57 14.85
C VAL A 129 4.61 21.82 14.37
N PRO A 130 3.65 20.91 14.64
CA PRO A 130 2.26 21.22 14.37
C PRO A 130 1.91 22.49 15.15
N GLN A 131 1.36 23.50 14.47
CA GLN A 131 0.78 24.67 15.10
C GLN A 131 -0.38 24.20 15.99
N SER A 132 -0.03 23.87 17.25
CA SER A 132 -0.86 23.74 18.46
C SER A 132 -2.36 23.73 18.19
N ARG A 133 -2.99 22.55 18.10
CA ARG A 133 -3.70 21.91 19.22
C ARG A 133 -4.38 22.93 20.15
N THR A 134 -5.69 23.05 19.99
CA THR A 134 -6.60 23.60 21.00
C THR A 134 -6.23 23.04 22.37
N ARG A 135 -5.83 23.93 23.30
CA ARG A 135 -5.55 23.56 24.68
C ARG A 135 -6.86 23.04 25.29
N LEU A 136 -6.89 21.75 25.64
CA LEU A 136 -7.92 21.22 26.52
C LEU A 136 -7.76 21.94 27.87
N LEU A 137 -8.67 22.87 28.16
CA LEU A 137 -8.80 23.45 29.48
C LEU A 137 -9.25 22.32 30.41
N ALA A 138 -8.35 21.86 31.27
CA ALA A 138 -8.71 20.98 32.37
C ALA A 138 -9.70 21.74 33.27
N LEU A 139 -10.92 21.22 33.38
CA LEU A 139 -11.94 21.74 34.29
C LEU A 139 -11.45 21.55 35.73
N PRO A 140 -11.42 22.60 36.58
CA PRO A 140 -11.04 22.48 37.97
C PRO A 140 -12.22 21.89 38.75
N GLY A 141 -12.14 20.60 39.11
CA GLY A 141 -13.19 19.96 39.90
C GLY A 141 -12.74 18.63 40.49
N GLY A 142 -12.25 18.66 41.73
CA GLY A 142 -11.97 17.46 42.50
C GLY A 142 -11.30 17.77 43.84
N ARG A 143 -12.08 18.22 44.83
CA ARG A 143 -11.65 18.31 46.23
C ARG A 143 -12.03 17.04 46.99
N ALA A 144 -11.07 16.47 47.72
CA ALA A 144 -11.18 15.75 49.01
C ALA A 144 -9.80 15.11 49.27
N ALA A 145 -9.19 15.02 50.45
CA ALA A 145 -9.39 15.54 51.79
C ALA A 145 -8.04 15.32 52.52
N ASP A 146 -7.80 16.08 53.59
CA ASP A 146 -6.59 16.10 54.42
C ASP A 146 -6.14 14.74 55.01
N GLU A 147 -4.82 14.50 54.93
CA GLU A 147 -3.84 13.96 55.92
C GLU A 147 -4.08 12.66 56.75
N PRO A 148 -3.08 12.07 57.46
CA PRO A 148 -1.61 12.27 57.42
C PRO A 148 -0.74 10.97 57.43
N ALA A 149 0.54 11.18 57.07
CA ALA A 149 1.79 10.58 57.57
C ALA A 149 1.87 9.10 58.06
N LYS A 150 2.77 8.32 57.43
CA LYS A 150 3.67 7.35 58.11
C LYS A 150 4.92 7.01 57.28
N LYS A 151 6.06 7.54 57.77
CA LYS A 151 7.49 7.15 57.75
C LYS A 151 8.14 6.40 56.55
N PRO A 152 9.37 6.82 56.14
CA PRO A 152 10.23 6.09 55.21
C PRO A 152 11.17 5.12 55.94
N ALA A 153 11.39 3.92 55.39
CA ALA A 153 12.44 3.00 55.83
C ALA A 153 13.11 2.30 54.62
N GLU A 154 14.38 2.66 54.42
CA GLU A 154 15.56 1.84 54.11
C GLU A 154 15.46 0.65 53.12
N ARG A 155 16.23 0.78 52.02
CA ARG A 155 16.84 -0.31 51.23
C ARG A 155 18.20 -0.68 51.87
N PRO A 156 18.96 -1.71 51.41
CA PRO A 156 18.65 -2.85 50.52
C PRO A 156 19.25 -4.21 50.99
N ALA A 157 18.74 -5.34 50.53
CA ALA A 157 19.55 -6.57 50.47
C ALA A 157 19.03 -7.62 49.48
N ALA A 158 20.01 -8.30 48.87
CA ALA A 158 19.98 -9.62 48.24
C ALA A 158 19.35 -9.74 46.83
N ALA A 159 20.24 -9.74 45.84
CA ALA A 159 20.02 -10.24 44.49
C ALA A 159 19.71 -11.76 44.47
N PRO A 160 18.77 -12.22 43.63
CA PRO A 160 18.73 -13.60 43.17
C PRO A 160 19.43 -13.77 41.82
N LYS A 161 20.22 -14.85 41.73
CA LYS A 161 20.98 -15.31 40.57
C LYS A 161 20.07 -15.57 39.35
N PRO A 162 20.53 -15.33 38.11
CA PRO A 162 19.80 -15.72 36.91
C PRO A 162 19.80 -17.25 36.74
N GLN A 163 18.61 -17.84 36.68
CA GLN A 163 18.40 -19.22 36.22
C GLN A 163 18.58 -19.27 34.70
N SER A 164 19.48 -20.12 34.26
CA SER A 164 19.66 -20.54 32.87
C SER A 164 18.46 -21.36 32.38
N PRO A 165 17.83 -21.04 31.24
CA PRO A 165 16.87 -21.94 30.60
C PRO A 165 17.64 -22.96 29.76
N ASP A 166 17.84 -24.14 30.35
CA ASP A 166 18.19 -25.33 29.60
C ASP A 166 16.90 -25.96 29.06
N ARG A 167 16.69 -25.89 27.74
CA ARG A 167 15.87 -26.83 26.97
C ARG A 167 16.13 -26.64 25.47
N SER A 168 17.10 -27.40 24.99
CA SER A 168 17.22 -27.80 23.59
C SER A 168 15.88 -28.33 23.04
N PRO A 169 15.40 -27.88 21.86
CA PRO A 169 14.27 -28.51 21.19
C PRO A 169 14.69 -29.87 20.60
N ARG A 170 13.93 -30.91 20.93
CA ARG A 170 14.14 -32.28 20.42
C ARG A 170 13.92 -32.32 18.88
N PRO A 171 14.77 -33.05 18.13
CA PRO A 171 14.59 -33.24 16.70
C PRO A 171 13.54 -34.33 16.47
N GLY A 172 12.41 -34.00 15.85
CA GLY A 172 11.32 -34.96 15.74
C GLY A 172 10.16 -34.52 14.88
N ARG A 173 10.44 -34.07 13.64
CA ARG A 173 9.44 -34.08 12.56
C ARG A 173 10.16 -34.48 11.26
N PRO A 174 9.85 -35.64 10.67
CA PRO A 174 10.38 -36.02 9.37
C PRO A 174 9.96 -34.99 8.32
N ILE A 175 10.91 -34.52 7.53
CA ILE A 175 10.64 -33.67 6.36
C ILE A 175 10.03 -34.59 5.29
N PRO A 176 8.80 -34.33 4.80
CA PRO A 176 8.20 -35.17 3.78
C PRO A 176 9.02 -35.09 2.48
N THR A 177 9.37 -36.26 1.94
CA THR A 177 10.15 -36.37 0.71
C THR A 177 9.32 -35.96 -0.52
N PRO A 178 9.95 -35.44 -1.60
CA PRO A 178 9.25 -34.90 -2.77
C PRO A 178 8.28 -35.86 -3.49
N GLY A 179 8.34 -37.18 -3.23
CA GLY A 179 7.48 -38.19 -3.85
C GLY A 179 6.06 -38.31 -3.28
N GLU A 180 5.77 -37.71 -2.12
CA GLU A 180 4.45 -37.81 -1.47
C GLU A 180 3.49 -36.65 -1.82
N VAL A 181 3.98 -35.60 -2.48
CA VAL A 181 3.17 -34.43 -2.87
C VAL A 181 2.77 -34.45 -4.36
N PHE A 182 3.18 -35.47 -5.11
CA PHE A 182 2.80 -35.64 -6.52
C PHE A 182 1.96 -36.92 -6.70
N PRO A 183 0.62 -36.82 -6.84
CA PRO A 183 -0.19 -37.97 -7.21
C PRO A 183 0.26 -38.54 -8.57
N PRO A 184 0.24 -39.87 -8.77
CA PRO A 184 0.74 -40.47 -9.99
C PRO A 184 -0.03 -39.95 -11.22
N ARG A 185 0.72 -39.48 -12.22
CA ARG A 185 0.20 -38.99 -13.50
C ARG A 185 -0.72 -40.05 -14.13
N ARG A 186 -2.01 -39.77 -14.23
CA ARG A 186 -2.90 -40.48 -15.16
C ARG A 186 -2.40 -40.21 -16.58
N LYS A 187 -2.14 -41.27 -17.35
CA LYS A 187 -1.82 -41.16 -18.78
C LYS A 187 -3.03 -40.54 -19.50
N PRO A 188 -2.86 -39.53 -20.37
CA PRO A 188 -3.97 -38.99 -21.14
C PRO A 188 -4.51 -40.04 -22.12
N THR A 189 -5.83 -40.19 -22.14
CA THR A 189 -6.57 -41.00 -23.12
C THR A 189 -6.38 -40.40 -24.52
N PRO A 190 -6.13 -41.19 -25.57
CA PRO A 190 -6.04 -40.66 -26.93
C PRO A 190 -7.38 -40.07 -27.39
N PRO A 191 -7.37 -39.00 -28.21
CA PRO A 191 -8.61 -38.38 -28.70
C PRO A 191 -9.37 -39.32 -29.65
N PRO A 192 -10.72 -39.28 -29.66
CA PRO A 192 -11.51 -40.04 -30.63
C PRO A 192 -11.26 -39.55 -32.06
N ALA A 193 -11.26 -40.48 -33.01
CA ALA A 193 -11.09 -40.22 -34.43
C ALA A 193 -12.21 -39.32 -34.98
N ASN A 194 -11.82 -38.35 -35.83
CA ASN A 194 -12.72 -37.44 -36.52
C ASN A 194 -13.83 -38.17 -37.29
N PRO A 195 -15.10 -37.71 -37.22
CA PRO A 195 -16.10 -38.10 -38.21
C PRO A 195 -15.82 -37.41 -39.57
N PRO A 196 -16.21 -38.02 -40.70
CA PRO A 196 -15.84 -37.54 -42.02
C PRO A 196 -16.52 -36.21 -42.36
N GLN A 197 -15.71 -35.25 -42.82
CA GLN A 197 -16.18 -34.01 -43.45
C GLN A 197 -16.92 -34.35 -44.74
N GLN A 198 -18.23 -34.14 -44.76
CA GLN A 198 -18.99 -34.12 -46.01
C GLN A 198 -18.84 -32.74 -46.63
N LEU A 199 -18.15 -32.70 -47.76
CA LEU A 199 -18.13 -31.61 -48.72
C LEU A 199 -19.53 -31.45 -49.31
N ALA A 200 -20.19 -30.33 -49.06
CA ALA A 200 -21.32 -29.88 -49.85
C ALA A 200 -20.82 -28.86 -50.88
N ALA A 201 -20.67 -29.33 -52.11
CA ALA A 201 -20.67 -28.49 -53.30
C ALA A 201 -22.13 -28.28 -53.73
N GLY A 202 -22.49 -27.04 -54.07
CA GLY A 202 -23.82 -26.68 -54.57
C GLY A 202 -24.13 -25.22 -54.32
#